data_AF-A0A354T4Q1-F1
#
_entry.id   AF-A0A354T4Q1-F1
#
_cell.length_a   1.000
_cell.length_b   1.000
_cell.length_c   1.000
_cell.angle_alpha   90.00
_cell.angle_beta   90.00
_cell.angle_gamma   90.00
#
_symmetry.space_group_name_H-M   'P 1'
#
loop_
_entity.id
_entity.type
_entity.pdbx_description
1 polymer ?
#
loop_
_entity_poly.entity_id
_entity_poly.type
_entity_poly.pdbx_seq_one_letter_code
_entity_poly.pdbx_strand_id
1 'polypeptide(L)'
;MFEESKIWIFIVLISALIGIGYGSYYMTSVDEANLALLESKSKLADTQELLSIKRKSWADVEVLGAKNRELADQNTVLAKAKEVLDTRYRKVMSDLNYAAESMKSAVDKTRGDAPGTELGDITLTNGKHLRGAKIRKLDSSGLSLIHADGIGLVTIDLLPAEILERFDLGPGALLPQMLQAQAIFLGKAIPEVVDDSGPSKIAAVQKRISSLEIQMESSTKYKDKLEKEVKELEEKIKVAEEKRAPTQTLRTMKDVVEGNAGMARNELKVQKLELEKMKSELATLQRGK
;
A
#
# COMPACT_ATOMS: atom_id res chain seq x y z
N MET A 1 45.44 -82.35 70.73
CA MET A 1 45.03 -82.22 69.31
C MET A 1 43.68 -81.54 69.07
N PHE A 2 42.79 -81.37 70.06
CA PHE A 2 41.47 -80.74 69.85
C PHE A 2 41.41 -79.20 70.05
N GLU A 3 42.48 -78.56 70.50
CA GLU A 3 42.52 -77.10 70.73
C GLU A 3 43.10 -76.32 69.55
N GLU A 4 44.11 -76.85 68.86
CA GLU A 4 44.72 -76.22 67.68
C GLU A 4 43.73 -76.11 66.50
N SER A 5 42.85 -77.10 66.32
CA SER A 5 41.84 -77.08 65.24
C SER A 5 40.78 -75.99 65.44
N LYS A 6 40.45 -75.64 66.69
CA LYS A 6 39.50 -74.56 67.00
C LYS A 6 40.06 -73.19 66.63
N ILE A 7 41.35 -72.96 66.87
CA ILE A 7 42.03 -71.70 66.53
C ILE A 7 42.03 -71.46 65.02
N TRP A 8 42.32 -72.51 64.22
CA TRP A 8 42.26 -72.41 62.76
C TRP A 8 40.86 -72.11 62.23
N ILE A 9 39.82 -72.71 62.84
CA ILE A 9 38.42 -72.40 62.49
C ILE A 9 38.10 -70.93 62.75
N PHE A 10 38.52 -70.37 63.89
CA PHE A 10 38.32 -68.94 64.19
C PHE A 10 39.03 -68.02 63.20
N ILE A 11 40.26 -68.34 62.79
CA ILE A 11 41.02 -67.55 61.81
C ILE A 11 40.32 -67.57 60.44
N VAL A 12 39.84 -68.73 59.99
CA VAL A 12 39.08 -68.85 58.73
C VAL A 12 37.77 -68.05 58.80
N LEU A 13 37.07 -68.08 59.94
CA LEU A 13 35.82 -67.35 60.14
C LEU A 13 36.03 -65.83 60.12
N ILE A 14 37.09 -65.34 60.77
CA ILE A 14 37.46 -63.92 60.75
C ILE A 14 37.88 -63.48 59.35
N SER A 15 38.68 -64.29 58.64
CA SER A 15 39.07 -64.00 57.26
C SER A 15 37.87 -63.97 56.32
N ALA A 16 36.88 -64.85 56.52
CA ALA A 16 35.65 -64.85 55.75
C ALA A 16 34.81 -63.59 56.03
N LEU A 17 34.70 -63.17 57.29
CA LEU A 17 33.99 -61.94 57.67
C LEU A 17 34.64 -60.68 57.09
N ILE A 18 35.98 -60.60 57.11
CA ILE A 18 36.72 -59.49 56.49
C ILE A 18 36.52 -59.50 54.96
N GLY A 19 36.57 -60.67 54.33
CA GLY A 19 36.35 -60.82 52.89
C GLY A 19 34.93 -60.42 52.46
N ILE A 20 33.91 -60.79 53.23
CA ILE A 20 32.52 -60.39 52.99
C ILE A 20 32.35 -58.88 53.17
N GLY A 21 32.90 -58.31 54.26
CA GLY A 21 32.84 -56.88 54.52
C GLY A 21 33.51 -56.03 53.42
N TYR A 22 34.70 -56.44 52.98
CA TYR A 22 35.40 -55.79 51.88
C TYR A 22 34.67 -55.97 50.54
N GLY A 23 34.11 -57.16 50.27
CA GLY A 23 33.33 -57.43 49.07
C GLY A 23 32.05 -56.59 48.99
N SER A 24 31.32 -56.43 50.09
CA SER A 24 30.15 -55.55 50.16
C SER A 24 30.52 -54.07 50.00
N TYR A 25 31.61 -53.61 50.60
CA TYR A 25 32.09 -52.23 50.43
C TYR A 25 32.53 -51.96 48.98
N TYR A 26 33.25 -52.90 48.36
CA TYR A 26 33.69 -52.77 46.98
C TYR A 26 32.52 -52.76 45.99
N MET A 27 31.55 -53.69 46.16
CA MET A 27 30.33 -53.72 45.34
C MET A 27 29.53 -52.42 45.44
N THR A 28 29.31 -51.92 46.66
CA THR A 28 28.58 -50.66 46.86
C THR A 28 29.31 -49.45 46.29
N SER A 29 30.63 -49.37 46.44
CA SER A 29 31.44 -48.30 45.86
C SER A 29 31.47 -48.35 44.32
N VAL A 30 31.53 -49.55 43.73
CA VAL A 30 31.48 -49.74 42.27
C VAL A 30 30.09 -49.38 41.72
N ASP A 31 29.01 -49.76 42.42
CA ASP A 31 27.64 -49.40 42.03
C ASP A 31 27.43 -47.88 42.11
N GLU A 32 27.91 -47.22 43.17
CA GLU A 32 27.85 -45.77 43.31
C GLU A 32 28.65 -45.06 42.19
N ALA A 33 29.85 -45.54 41.87
CA ALA A 33 30.65 -45.01 40.77
C ALA A 33 29.97 -45.21 39.41
N ASN A 34 29.34 -46.37 39.17
CA ASN A 34 28.57 -46.64 37.94
C ASN A 34 27.33 -45.76 37.84
N LEU A 35 26.65 -45.51 38.95
CA LEU A 35 25.48 -44.64 39.01
C LEU A 35 25.88 -43.18 38.73
N ALA A 36 26.96 -42.70 39.34
CA ALA A 36 27.52 -41.38 39.05
C ALA A 36 27.96 -41.25 37.57
N LEU A 37 28.53 -42.31 36.99
CA LEU A 37 28.91 -42.34 35.58
C LEU A 37 27.66 -42.25 34.68
N LEU A 38 26.61 -43.02 34.98
CA LEU A 38 25.34 -42.96 34.26
C LEU A 38 24.69 -41.58 34.35
N GLU A 39 24.66 -40.99 35.55
CA GLU A 39 24.11 -39.64 35.77
C GLU A 39 24.91 -38.59 34.99
N SER A 40 26.25 -38.69 34.99
CA SER A 40 27.10 -37.78 34.23
C SER A 40 26.90 -37.91 32.72
N LYS A 41 26.73 -39.13 32.20
CA LYS A 41 26.42 -39.38 30.78
C LYS A 41 25.06 -38.82 30.40
N SER A 42 24.05 -38.97 31.26
CA SER A 42 22.73 -38.37 31.04
C SER A 42 22.81 -36.86 30.97
N LYS A 43 23.47 -36.21 31.94
CA LYS A 43 23.67 -34.75 31.94
C LYS A 43 24.44 -34.27 30.71
N LEU A 44 25.43 -35.03 30.25
CA LEU A 44 26.20 -34.69 29.06
C LEU A 44 25.35 -34.81 27.79
N ALA A 45 24.49 -35.83 27.70
CA ALA A 45 23.52 -35.96 26.62
C ALA A 45 22.50 -34.80 26.62
N ASP A 46 21.94 -34.45 27.78
CA ASP A 46 20.96 -33.36 27.92
C ASP A 46 21.58 -32.00 27.53
N THR A 47 22.81 -31.73 27.99
CA THR A 47 23.53 -30.49 27.63
C THR A 47 23.90 -30.45 26.15
N GLN A 48 24.26 -31.58 25.54
CA GLN A 48 24.54 -31.67 24.12
C GLN A 48 23.28 -31.44 23.28
N GLU A 49 22.14 -31.98 23.70
CA GLU A 49 20.85 -31.71 23.08
C GLU A 49 20.48 -30.22 23.18
N LEU A 50 20.58 -29.62 24.38
CA LEU A 50 20.33 -28.19 24.59
C LEU A 50 21.24 -27.30 23.77
N LEU A 51 22.53 -27.64 23.62
CA LEU A 51 23.46 -26.92 22.77
C LEU A 51 23.08 -27.05 21.28
N SER A 52 22.63 -28.21 20.84
CA SER A 52 22.17 -28.41 19.47
C SER A 52 20.92 -27.57 19.16
N ILE A 53 19.97 -27.49 20.10
CA ILE A 53 18.77 -26.66 20.00
C ILE A 53 19.15 -25.19 19.96
N LYS A 54 20.03 -24.74 20.87
CA LYS A 54 20.50 -23.35 20.87
C LYS A 54 21.23 -22.97 19.58
N ARG A 55 22.09 -23.85 19.05
CA ARG A 55 22.77 -23.58 17.76
C ARG A 55 21.78 -23.41 16.62
N LYS A 56 20.76 -24.26 16.53
CA LYS A 56 19.70 -24.10 15.52
C LYS A 56 18.95 -22.78 15.69
N SER A 57 18.56 -22.43 16.92
CA SER A 57 17.88 -21.15 17.16
C SER A 57 18.74 -19.94 16.84
N TRP A 58 20.06 -20.02 17.07
CA TRP A 58 20.98 -18.94 16.69
C TRP A 58 21.10 -18.78 15.18
N ALA A 59 21.15 -19.89 14.43
CA ALA A 59 21.14 -19.85 12.97
C ALA A 59 19.85 -19.21 12.43
N ASP A 60 18.69 -19.55 13.01
CA ASP A 60 17.41 -18.95 12.62
C ASP A 60 17.37 -17.44 12.91
N VAL A 61 17.90 -17.01 14.07
CA VAL A 61 18.00 -15.59 14.44
C VAL A 61 18.94 -14.84 13.51
N GLU A 62 20.05 -15.45 13.08
CA GLU A 62 20.99 -14.84 12.13
C GLU A 62 20.36 -14.65 10.75
N VAL A 63 19.61 -15.64 10.26
CA VAL A 63 18.84 -15.54 9.00
C VAL A 63 17.78 -14.45 9.09
N LEU A 64 17.05 -14.35 10.22
CA LEU A 64 16.08 -13.27 10.45
C LEU A 64 16.76 -11.90 10.52
N GLY A 65 17.93 -11.81 11.14
CA GLY A 65 18.74 -10.59 11.19
C GLY A 65 19.19 -10.13 9.81
N ALA A 66 19.63 -11.05 8.96
CA ALA A 66 19.99 -10.76 7.57
C ALA A 66 18.79 -10.27 6.76
N LYS A 67 17.63 -10.94 6.86
CA LYS A 67 16.38 -10.51 6.20
C LYS A 67 15.92 -9.12 6.67
N ASN A 68 16.02 -8.83 7.97
CA ASN A 68 15.64 -7.53 8.49
C ASN A 68 16.56 -6.41 7.99
N ARG A 69 17.87 -6.68 7.83
CA ARG A 69 18.79 -5.73 7.21
C ARG A 69 18.45 -5.48 5.75
N GLU A 70 18.16 -6.53 4.99
CA GLU A 70 17.75 -6.40 3.59
C GLU A 70 16.45 -5.59 3.45
N LEU A 71 15.45 -5.85 4.30
CA LEU A 71 14.21 -5.06 4.34
C LEU A 71 14.46 -3.61 4.75
N ALA A 72 15.37 -3.36 5.69
CA ALA A 72 15.75 -2.00 6.07
C ALA A 72 16.40 -1.27 4.89
N ASP A 73 17.32 -1.91 4.18
CA ASP A 73 17.97 -1.34 3.00
C ASP A 73 16.95 -1.03 1.89
N GLN A 74 16.04 -1.97 1.58
CA GLN A 74 14.95 -1.77 0.63
C GLN A 74 14.05 -0.58 1.04
N ASN A 75 13.72 -0.47 2.33
CA ASN A 75 12.94 0.65 2.84
C ASN A 75 13.67 1.99 2.68
N THR A 76 14.98 2.04 2.87
CA THR A 76 15.74 3.29 2.65
C THR A 76 15.75 3.69 1.17
N VAL A 77 15.85 2.72 0.25
CA VAL A 77 15.78 2.96 -1.20
C VAL A 77 14.39 3.48 -1.59
N LEU A 78 13.34 2.85 -1.08
CA LEU A 78 11.96 3.28 -1.32
C LEU A 78 11.67 4.67 -0.72
N ALA A 79 12.19 4.97 0.47
CA ALA A 79 12.07 6.28 1.08
C ALA A 79 12.72 7.38 0.22
N LYS A 80 13.95 7.14 -0.28
CA LYS A 80 14.62 8.05 -1.22
C LYS A 80 13.87 8.19 -2.53
N ALA A 81 13.36 7.09 -3.09
CA ALA A 81 12.56 7.12 -4.32
C ALA A 81 11.28 7.94 -4.13
N LYS A 82 10.61 7.82 -2.97
CA LYS A 82 9.44 8.61 -2.61
C LYS A 82 9.77 10.11 -2.52
N GLU A 83 10.89 10.47 -1.90
CA GLU A 83 11.34 11.87 -1.80
C GLU A 83 11.63 12.48 -3.17
N VAL A 84 12.33 11.74 -4.04
CA VAL A 84 12.58 12.16 -5.43
C VAL A 84 11.28 12.33 -6.20
N LEU A 85 10.33 11.40 -6.02
CA LEU A 85 9.04 11.46 -6.70
C LEU A 85 8.20 12.65 -6.21
N ASP A 86 8.19 12.93 -4.91
CA ASP A 86 7.49 14.09 -4.34
C ASP A 86 8.10 15.41 -4.85
N THR A 87 9.43 15.48 -4.93
CA THR A 87 10.14 16.64 -5.49
C THR A 87 9.77 16.86 -6.97
N ARG A 88 9.76 15.79 -7.78
CA ARG A 88 9.35 15.85 -9.18
C ARG A 88 7.89 16.24 -9.31
N TYR A 89 7.01 15.70 -8.47
CA TYR A 89 5.59 16.03 -8.44
C TYR A 89 5.37 17.52 -8.17
N ARG A 90 6.02 18.07 -7.13
CA ARG A 90 5.94 19.51 -6.82
C ARG A 90 6.46 20.39 -7.96
N LYS A 91 7.54 19.96 -8.62
CA LYS A 91 8.09 20.68 -9.78
C LYS A 91 7.10 20.69 -10.94
N VAL A 92 6.57 19.53 -11.34
CA VAL A 92 5.56 19.43 -12.40
C VAL A 92 4.32 20.25 -12.07
N MET A 93 3.88 20.23 -10.80
CA MET A 93 2.78 21.07 -10.33
C MET A 93 3.06 22.57 -10.48
N SER A 94 4.27 23.01 -10.11
CA SER A 94 4.69 24.40 -10.28
C SER A 94 4.75 24.79 -11.75
N ASP A 95 5.34 23.94 -12.59
CA ASP A 95 5.48 24.17 -14.03
C ASP A 95 4.11 24.24 -14.72
N LEU A 96 3.17 23.36 -14.33
CA LEU A 96 1.80 23.36 -14.84
C LEU A 96 1.04 24.62 -14.40
N ASN A 97 1.16 25.04 -13.15
CA ASN A 97 0.54 26.27 -12.66
C ASN A 97 1.13 27.50 -13.35
N TYR A 98 2.44 27.53 -13.56
CA TYR A 98 3.10 28.61 -14.30
C TYR A 98 2.63 28.67 -15.75
N ALA A 99 2.57 27.53 -16.44
CA ALA A 99 2.03 27.46 -17.80
C ALA A 99 0.56 27.89 -17.85
N ALA A 100 -0.25 27.46 -16.87
CA ALA A 100 -1.64 27.86 -16.70
C ALA A 100 -1.81 29.38 -16.64
N GLU A 101 -1.10 30.01 -15.72
CA GLU A 101 -1.19 31.46 -15.50
C GLU A 101 -0.59 32.24 -16.68
N SER A 102 0.51 31.75 -17.27
CA SER A 102 1.13 32.37 -18.43
C SER A 102 0.22 32.35 -19.66
N MET A 103 -0.44 31.23 -19.94
CA MET A 103 -1.38 31.16 -21.07
C MET A 103 -2.60 32.02 -20.81
N LYS A 104 -3.15 31.99 -19.59
CA LYS A 104 -4.27 32.84 -19.20
C LYS A 104 -3.93 34.31 -19.41
N SER A 105 -2.75 34.75 -18.96
CA SER A 105 -2.28 36.12 -19.16
C SER A 105 -2.13 36.46 -20.65
N ALA A 106 -1.59 35.55 -21.47
CA ALA A 106 -1.46 35.76 -22.92
C ALA A 106 -2.82 35.86 -23.63
N VAL A 107 -3.77 35.00 -23.27
CA VAL A 107 -5.14 35.04 -23.80
C VAL A 107 -5.85 36.31 -23.35
N ASP A 108 -5.79 36.66 -22.07
CA ASP A 108 -6.41 37.88 -21.54
C ASP A 108 -5.84 39.14 -22.20
N LYS A 109 -4.52 39.18 -22.46
CA LYS A 109 -3.89 40.25 -23.22
C LYS A 109 -4.40 40.31 -24.66
N THR A 110 -4.41 39.17 -25.36
CA THR A 110 -4.90 39.07 -26.74
C THR A 110 -6.36 39.49 -26.86
N ARG A 111 -7.19 39.13 -25.87
CA ARG A 111 -8.60 39.50 -25.79
C ARG A 111 -8.79 40.97 -25.41
N GLY A 112 -7.93 41.52 -24.55
CA GLY A 112 -7.92 42.93 -24.18
C GLY A 112 -7.48 43.86 -25.30
N ASP A 113 -6.56 43.39 -26.17
CA ASP A 113 -6.08 44.12 -27.35
C ASP A 113 -7.01 43.97 -28.58
N ALA A 114 -7.99 43.04 -28.51
CA ALA A 114 -8.92 42.76 -29.61
C ALA A 114 -9.81 43.96 -30.01
N PRO A 115 -10.41 44.74 -29.08
CA PRO A 115 -11.27 45.87 -29.42
C PRO A 115 -10.55 46.90 -30.29
N GLY A 116 -11.16 47.29 -31.40
CA GLY A 116 -10.59 48.20 -32.39
C GLY A 116 -9.77 47.51 -33.48
N THR A 117 -9.57 46.19 -33.42
CA THR A 117 -8.91 45.45 -34.51
C THR A 117 -9.82 45.35 -35.72
N GLU A 118 -9.28 45.70 -36.90
CA GLU A 118 -9.96 45.54 -38.19
C GLU A 118 -9.75 44.13 -38.71
N LEU A 119 -10.86 43.46 -39.01
CA LEU A 119 -10.89 42.09 -39.52
C LEU A 119 -11.14 42.04 -41.03
N GLY A 120 -11.45 43.18 -41.65
CA GLY A 120 -11.74 43.27 -43.09
C GLY A 120 -13.08 42.63 -43.45
N ASP A 121 -13.15 42.02 -44.62
CA ASP A 121 -14.37 41.35 -45.09
C ASP A 121 -14.38 39.90 -44.59
N ILE A 122 -15.33 39.57 -43.71
CA ILE A 122 -15.45 38.25 -43.08
C ILE A 122 -16.66 37.51 -43.62
N THR A 123 -16.51 36.21 -43.86
CA THR A 123 -17.63 35.32 -44.17
C THR A 123 -17.98 34.48 -42.95
N LEU A 124 -19.16 34.66 -42.39
CA LEU A 124 -19.65 33.83 -41.29
C LEU A 124 -19.97 32.41 -41.78
N THR A 125 -20.02 31.43 -40.86
CA THR A 125 -20.30 30.02 -41.21
C THR A 125 -21.71 29.81 -41.79
N ASN A 126 -22.64 30.73 -41.55
CA ASN A 126 -23.97 30.76 -42.15
C ASN A 126 -24.02 31.38 -43.57
N GLY A 127 -22.87 31.73 -44.15
CA GLY A 127 -22.76 32.34 -45.47
C GLY A 127 -23.00 33.86 -45.51
N LYS A 128 -23.22 34.51 -44.37
CA LYS A 128 -23.38 35.97 -44.31
C LYS A 128 -22.00 36.64 -44.43
N HIS A 129 -21.88 37.57 -45.38
CA HIS A 129 -20.70 38.40 -45.54
C HIS A 129 -20.83 39.71 -44.75
N LEU A 130 -19.87 39.96 -43.86
CA LEU A 130 -19.74 41.21 -43.13
C LEU A 130 -18.61 42.03 -43.73
N ARG A 131 -18.93 43.16 -44.37
CA ARG A 131 -17.94 44.05 -44.98
C ARG A 131 -17.34 45.01 -43.96
N GLY A 132 -16.02 45.18 -44.00
CA GLY A 132 -15.28 46.10 -43.13
C GLY A 132 -15.51 45.87 -41.64
N ALA A 133 -15.52 44.60 -41.22
CA ALA A 133 -15.81 44.23 -39.84
C ALA A 133 -14.68 44.68 -38.90
N LYS A 134 -15.05 45.31 -37.78
CA LYS A 134 -14.17 45.78 -36.72
C LYS A 134 -14.66 45.28 -35.36
N ILE A 135 -13.75 44.81 -34.52
CA ILE A 135 -14.10 44.28 -33.20
C ILE A 135 -14.47 45.46 -32.29
N ARG A 136 -15.68 45.44 -31.71
CA ARG A 136 -16.09 46.40 -30.68
C ARG A 136 -15.84 45.88 -29.28
N LYS A 137 -16.25 44.63 -29.05
CA LYS A 137 -16.17 43.97 -27.74
C LYS A 137 -16.02 42.48 -27.95
N LEU A 138 -15.18 41.88 -27.13
CA LEU A 138 -14.99 40.44 -27.08
C LEU A 138 -15.46 39.92 -25.72
N ASP A 139 -16.46 39.03 -25.73
CA ASP A 139 -16.99 38.39 -24.54
C ASP A 139 -16.85 36.85 -24.66
N SER A 140 -17.02 36.14 -23.55
CA SER A 140 -16.95 34.67 -23.52
C SER A 140 -18.08 33.97 -24.29
N SER A 141 -19.13 34.70 -24.69
CA SER A 141 -20.29 34.17 -25.43
C SER A 141 -20.25 34.51 -26.93
N GLY A 142 -19.34 35.38 -27.36
CA GLY A 142 -19.29 35.82 -28.75
C GLY A 142 -18.57 37.15 -28.94
N LEU A 143 -18.63 37.63 -30.17
CA LEU A 143 -17.85 38.77 -30.63
C LEU A 143 -18.80 39.85 -31.18
N SER A 144 -18.73 41.05 -30.60
CA SER A 144 -19.49 42.20 -31.08
C SER A 144 -18.68 42.89 -32.18
N LEU A 145 -19.24 42.92 -33.39
CA LEU A 145 -18.64 43.48 -34.58
C LEU A 145 -19.36 44.75 -35.01
N ILE A 146 -18.59 45.73 -35.49
CA ILE A 146 -19.07 46.87 -36.26
C ILE A 146 -18.76 46.55 -37.71
N HIS A 147 -19.78 46.52 -38.57
CA HIS A 147 -19.63 46.28 -40.00
C HIS A 147 -20.47 47.30 -40.78
N ALA A 148 -20.38 47.32 -42.12
CA ALA A 148 -21.10 48.27 -42.96
C ALA A 148 -22.63 48.29 -42.69
N ASP A 149 -23.24 47.13 -42.43
CA ASP A 149 -24.67 47.02 -42.14
C ASP A 149 -25.06 47.34 -40.67
N GLY A 150 -24.13 47.80 -39.83
CA GLY A 150 -24.39 48.18 -38.44
C GLY A 150 -23.57 47.39 -37.40
N ILE A 151 -24.09 47.33 -36.18
CA ILE A 151 -23.45 46.64 -35.04
C ILE A 151 -24.18 45.33 -34.78
N GLY A 152 -23.46 44.22 -34.81
CA GLY A 152 -24.02 42.88 -34.58
C GLY A 152 -23.23 42.11 -33.53
N LEU A 153 -23.93 41.30 -32.73
CA LEU A 153 -23.30 40.27 -31.90
C LEU A 153 -23.27 38.96 -32.68
N VAL A 154 -22.08 38.42 -32.92
CA VAL A 154 -21.89 37.12 -33.57
C VAL A 154 -21.56 36.09 -32.50
N THR A 155 -22.35 35.03 -32.42
CA THR A 155 -22.11 33.92 -31.50
C THR A 155 -20.91 33.07 -31.96
N ILE A 156 -20.29 32.36 -31.02
CA ILE A 156 -19.08 31.56 -31.27
C ILE A 156 -19.30 30.53 -32.40
N ASP A 157 -20.48 29.92 -32.50
CA ASP A 157 -20.81 28.91 -33.51
C ASP A 157 -20.84 29.46 -34.95
N LEU A 158 -20.99 30.78 -35.08
CA LEU A 158 -21.10 31.48 -36.36
C LEU A 158 -19.76 32.07 -36.84
N LEU A 159 -18.73 32.04 -35.98
CA LEU A 159 -17.42 32.58 -36.29
C LEU A 159 -16.59 31.62 -37.15
N PRO A 160 -15.79 32.14 -38.10
CA PRO A 160 -14.80 31.35 -38.82
C PRO A 160 -13.74 30.75 -37.87
N ALA A 161 -13.21 29.59 -38.25
CA ALA A 161 -12.17 28.90 -37.48
C ALA A 161 -10.94 29.76 -37.20
N GLU A 162 -10.53 30.62 -38.15
CA GLU A 162 -9.36 31.50 -37.98
C GLU A 162 -9.55 32.52 -36.85
N ILE A 163 -10.78 33.01 -36.64
CA ILE A 163 -11.09 33.97 -35.58
C ILE A 163 -11.22 33.25 -34.24
N LEU A 164 -11.79 32.04 -34.23
CA LEU A 164 -11.89 31.20 -33.05
C LEU A 164 -10.50 30.84 -32.51
N GLU A 165 -9.57 30.45 -33.38
CA GLU A 165 -8.19 30.13 -33.00
C GLU A 165 -7.43 31.37 -32.51
N ARG A 166 -7.56 32.51 -33.20
CA ARG A 166 -6.83 33.74 -32.87
C ARG A 166 -7.17 34.32 -31.50
N PHE A 167 -8.42 34.16 -31.05
CA PHE A 167 -8.90 34.70 -29.76
C PHE A 167 -9.13 33.62 -28.70
N ASP A 168 -8.73 32.38 -29.00
CA ASP A 168 -8.88 31.21 -28.15
C ASP A 168 -10.33 31.00 -27.69
N LEU A 169 -11.27 30.91 -28.63
CA LEU A 169 -12.71 30.80 -28.36
C LEU A 169 -13.27 29.43 -28.76
N GLY A 170 -14.29 28.98 -28.03
CA GLY A 170 -15.04 27.75 -28.34
C GLY A 170 -14.43 26.45 -27.76
N PRO A 171 -14.92 25.28 -28.19
CA PRO A 171 -14.54 23.98 -27.60
C PRO A 171 -13.09 23.57 -27.90
N GLY A 172 -12.48 24.15 -28.94
CA GLY A 172 -11.09 23.95 -29.30
C GLY A 172 -10.09 24.85 -28.57
N ALA A 173 -10.56 25.74 -27.69
CA ALA A 173 -9.69 26.69 -27.01
C ALA A 173 -8.68 26.01 -26.08
N LEU A 174 -7.44 26.45 -26.14
CA LEU A 174 -6.30 25.93 -25.39
C LEU A 174 -6.40 26.25 -23.90
N LEU A 175 -6.85 27.45 -23.54
CA LEU A 175 -6.94 27.84 -22.13
C LEU A 175 -7.95 26.98 -21.33
N PRO A 176 -9.20 26.78 -21.78
CA PRO A 176 -10.13 25.87 -21.10
C PRO A 176 -9.62 24.44 -21.00
N GLN A 177 -8.99 23.90 -22.06
CA GLN A 177 -8.43 22.54 -22.06
C GLN A 177 -7.29 22.40 -21.06
N MET A 178 -6.42 23.40 -20.97
CA MET A 178 -5.29 23.38 -20.04
C MET A 178 -5.75 23.55 -18.58
N LEU A 179 -6.76 24.40 -18.31
CA LEU A 179 -7.38 24.50 -16.99
C LEU A 179 -8.09 23.19 -16.60
N GLN A 180 -8.73 22.52 -17.55
CA GLN A 180 -9.33 21.20 -17.33
C GLN A 180 -8.25 20.15 -17.01
N ALA A 181 -7.14 20.13 -17.76
CA ALA A 181 -6.01 19.26 -17.49
C ALA A 181 -5.39 19.53 -16.11
N GLN A 182 -5.24 20.79 -15.72
CA GLN A 182 -4.79 21.20 -14.40
C GLN A 182 -5.74 20.71 -13.29
N ALA A 183 -7.05 20.84 -13.48
CA ALA A 183 -8.03 20.39 -12.50
C ALA A 183 -8.07 18.87 -12.36
N ILE A 184 -7.97 18.12 -13.47
CA ILE A 184 -7.82 16.66 -13.48
C ILE A 184 -6.55 16.24 -12.73
N PHE A 185 -5.43 16.92 -13.00
CA PHE A 185 -4.14 16.61 -12.38
C PHE A 185 -4.10 16.92 -10.87
N LEU A 186 -4.81 17.96 -10.45
CA LEU A 186 -4.95 18.35 -9.04
C LEU A 186 -5.93 17.49 -8.25
N GLY A 187 -6.68 16.59 -8.91
CA GLY A 187 -7.77 15.83 -8.28
C GLY A 187 -8.86 16.73 -7.67
N LYS A 188 -8.88 18.02 -7.99
CA LYS A 188 -9.90 18.96 -7.55
C LYS A 188 -11.11 18.76 -8.46
N ALA A 189 -12.26 18.51 -7.86
CA ALA A 189 -13.54 18.53 -8.56
C ALA A 189 -13.66 19.85 -9.35
N ILE A 190 -13.84 19.72 -10.66
CA ILE A 190 -13.98 20.83 -11.60
C ILE A 190 -15.33 21.50 -11.36
N PRO A 191 -15.44 22.84 -11.23
CA PRO A 191 -16.68 23.52 -11.57
C PRO A 191 -16.78 23.49 -13.09
N GLU A 192 -17.52 22.50 -13.58
CA GLU A 192 -17.70 22.21 -14.99
C GLU A 192 -18.49 23.34 -15.65
N VAL A 193 -17.81 24.21 -16.42
CA VAL A 193 -18.43 24.81 -17.60
C VAL A 193 -18.07 23.86 -18.73
N VAL A 194 -19.02 23.03 -19.14
CA VAL A 194 -19.21 22.45 -20.49
C VAL A 194 -20.19 21.27 -20.36
N ASP A 195 -21.37 21.52 -20.91
CA ASP A 195 -22.21 20.59 -21.68
C ASP A 195 -22.79 19.37 -20.94
N ASP A 196 -24.11 19.40 -20.80
CA ASP A 196 -25.03 18.40 -20.23
C ASP A 196 -25.10 17.08 -21.04
N SER A 197 -24.00 16.65 -21.66
CA SER A 197 -23.97 15.37 -22.33
C SER A 197 -23.56 14.26 -21.34
N GLY A 198 -24.57 13.54 -20.88
CA GLY A 198 -24.46 12.41 -19.95
C GLY A 198 -23.52 11.23 -20.30
N PRO A 199 -22.88 11.04 -21.48
CA PRO A 199 -21.95 9.91 -21.69
C PRO A 199 -20.62 10.03 -20.92
N SER A 200 -20.06 11.23 -20.77
CA SER A 200 -18.70 11.43 -20.23
C SER A 200 -18.62 11.17 -18.72
N LYS A 201 -19.63 11.65 -17.96
CA LYS A 201 -19.74 11.41 -16.51
C LYS A 201 -19.95 9.93 -16.19
N ILE A 202 -20.75 9.23 -16.98
CA ILE A 202 -20.98 7.78 -16.82
C ILE A 202 -19.66 7.03 -17.02
N ALA A 203 -18.88 7.34 -18.07
CA ALA A 203 -17.60 6.70 -18.33
C ALA A 203 -16.58 6.93 -17.20
N ALA A 204 -16.53 8.14 -16.64
CA ALA A 204 -15.64 8.47 -15.53
C ALA A 204 -15.99 7.71 -14.23
N VAL A 205 -17.29 7.64 -13.89
CA VAL A 205 -17.78 6.89 -12.72
C VAL A 205 -17.57 5.39 -12.91
N GLN A 206 -17.80 4.87 -14.11
CA GLN A 206 -17.63 3.44 -14.43
C GLN A 206 -16.16 3.01 -14.33
N LYS A 207 -15.22 3.84 -14.80
CA LYS A 207 -13.77 3.59 -14.64
C LYS A 207 -13.34 3.57 -13.17
N ARG A 208 -13.90 4.45 -12.33
CA ARG A 208 -13.66 4.44 -10.89
C ARG A 208 -14.19 3.18 -10.21
N ILE A 209 -15.40 2.74 -10.56
CA ILE A 209 -15.98 1.48 -10.05
C ILE A 209 -15.06 0.29 -10.37
N SER A 210 -14.60 0.16 -11.61
CA SER A 210 -13.70 -0.94 -12.00
C SER A 210 -12.37 -0.92 -11.23
N SER A 211 -11.79 0.26 -11.01
CA SER A 211 -10.56 0.37 -10.21
C SER A 211 -10.76 -0.03 -8.75
N LEU A 212 -11.91 0.32 -8.17
CA LEU A 212 -12.24 0.02 -6.77
C LEU A 212 -12.58 -1.47 -6.58
N GLU A 213 -13.20 -2.11 -7.57
CA GLU A 213 -13.44 -3.56 -7.58
C GLU A 213 -12.13 -4.37 -7.60
N ILE A 214 -11.16 -3.96 -8.42
CA ILE A 214 -9.82 -4.58 -8.45
C ILE A 214 -9.10 -4.42 -7.10
N GLN A 215 -9.18 -3.22 -6.52
CA GLN A 215 -8.57 -2.96 -5.22
C GLN A 215 -9.22 -3.81 -4.12
N MET A 216 -10.55 -3.92 -4.12
CA MET A 216 -11.28 -4.78 -3.20
C MET A 216 -10.90 -6.26 -3.33
N GLU A 217 -10.68 -6.77 -4.54
CA GLU A 217 -10.25 -8.17 -4.75
C GLU A 217 -8.84 -8.43 -4.19
N SER A 218 -7.95 -7.45 -4.27
CA SER A 218 -6.64 -7.54 -3.64
C SER A 218 -6.74 -7.49 -2.10
N SER A 219 -7.61 -6.62 -1.56
CA SER A 219 -7.86 -6.50 -0.12
C SER A 219 -8.54 -7.74 0.47
N THR A 220 -9.46 -8.40 -0.26
CA THR A 220 -10.05 -9.67 0.19
C THR A 220 -9.01 -10.77 0.28
N LYS A 221 -8.15 -10.91 -0.75
CA LYS A 221 -7.04 -11.89 -0.74
C LYS A 221 -6.08 -11.64 0.43
N TYR A 222 -5.75 -10.39 0.71
CA TYR A 222 -4.89 -10.03 1.84
C TYR A 222 -5.53 -10.35 3.19
N LYS A 223 -6.81 -10.00 3.37
CA LYS A 223 -7.59 -10.34 4.56
C LYS A 223 -7.65 -11.86 4.78
N ASP A 224 -7.95 -12.63 3.74
CA ASP A 224 -8.05 -14.10 3.84
C ASP A 224 -6.70 -14.74 4.20
N LYS A 225 -5.59 -14.16 3.73
CA LYS A 225 -4.24 -14.57 4.14
C LYS A 225 -4.00 -14.34 5.64
N LEU A 226 -4.32 -13.15 6.15
CA LEU A 226 -4.18 -12.84 7.57
C LEU A 226 -5.05 -13.75 8.46
N GLU A 227 -6.30 -14.02 8.05
CA GLU A 227 -7.17 -14.96 8.78
C GLU A 227 -6.62 -16.39 8.81
N LYS A 228 -5.93 -16.81 7.74
CA LYS A 228 -5.22 -18.09 7.71
C LYS A 228 -4.05 -18.11 8.68
N GLU A 229 -3.25 -17.05 8.72
CA GLU A 229 -2.12 -16.91 9.64
C GLU A 229 -2.57 -16.90 11.12
N VAL A 230 -3.70 -16.27 11.44
CA VAL A 230 -4.29 -16.34 12.79
C VAL A 230 -4.62 -17.79 13.16
N LYS A 231 -5.29 -18.54 12.29
CA LYS A 231 -5.64 -19.95 12.54
C LYS A 231 -4.40 -20.83 12.72
N GLU A 232 -3.37 -20.62 11.91
CA GLU A 232 -2.11 -21.36 12.03
C GLU A 232 -1.39 -21.05 13.36
N LEU A 233 -1.42 -19.78 13.81
CA LEU A 233 -0.87 -19.39 15.11
C LEU A 233 -1.69 -19.98 16.27
N GLU A 234 -3.02 -20.04 16.16
CA GLU A 234 -3.87 -20.72 17.16
C GLU A 234 -3.55 -22.20 17.28
N GLU A 235 -3.38 -22.92 16.16
CA GLU A 235 -2.98 -24.32 16.18
C GLU A 235 -1.59 -24.50 16.81
N LYS A 236 -0.61 -23.64 16.47
CA LYS A 236 0.73 -23.66 17.07
C LYS A 236 0.70 -23.41 18.57
N ILE A 237 -0.15 -22.48 19.04
CA ILE A 237 -0.34 -22.22 20.48
C ILE A 237 -0.91 -23.46 21.15
N LYS A 238 -1.94 -24.08 20.58
CA LYS A 238 -2.56 -25.29 21.15
C LYS A 238 -1.57 -26.45 21.27
N VAL A 239 -0.78 -26.70 20.22
CA VAL A 239 0.27 -27.73 20.24
C VAL A 239 1.36 -27.42 21.28
N ALA A 240 1.73 -26.14 21.44
CA ALA A 240 2.73 -25.73 22.43
C ALA A 240 2.19 -25.85 23.87
N GLU A 241 0.91 -25.56 24.10
CA GLU A 241 0.24 -25.75 25.40
C GLU A 241 0.14 -27.22 25.79
N GLU A 242 -0.22 -28.10 24.84
CA GLU A 242 -0.22 -29.56 25.03
C GLU A 242 1.17 -30.09 25.42
N LYS A 243 2.24 -29.47 24.91
CA LYS A 243 3.64 -29.81 25.22
C LYS A 243 4.21 -29.06 26.44
N ARG A 244 3.41 -28.26 27.15
CA ARG A 244 3.86 -27.38 28.26
C ARG A 244 5.02 -26.46 27.89
N ALA A 245 5.11 -26.06 26.63
CA ALA A 245 6.10 -25.10 26.13
C ALA A 245 5.63 -23.66 26.37
N PRO A 246 6.55 -22.68 26.49
CA PRO A 246 6.18 -21.27 26.65
C PRO A 246 5.48 -20.73 25.40
N THR A 247 4.30 -20.14 25.56
CA THR A 247 3.43 -19.67 24.46
C THR A 247 3.30 -18.15 24.34
N GLN A 248 3.94 -17.40 25.24
CA GLN A 248 3.76 -15.95 25.35
C GLN A 248 4.11 -15.21 24.05
N THR A 249 5.19 -15.60 23.37
CA THR A 249 5.62 -15.02 22.09
C THR A 249 4.64 -15.32 20.96
N LEU A 250 4.11 -16.54 20.90
CA LEU A 250 3.10 -16.94 19.92
C LEU A 250 1.78 -16.19 20.13
N ARG A 251 1.37 -15.97 21.38
CA ARG A 251 0.19 -15.17 21.73
C ARG A 251 0.35 -13.71 21.32
N THR A 252 1.49 -13.09 21.60
CA THR A 252 1.75 -11.71 21.12
C THR A 252 1.76 -11.60 19.59
N MET A 253 2.28 -12.61 18.89
CA MET A 253 2.22 -12.64 17.43
C MET A 253 0.78 -12.79 16.93
N LYS A 254 -0.02 -13.65 17.57
CA LYS A 254 -1.44 -13.81 17.26
C LYS A 254 -2.19 -12.49 17.41
N ASP A 255 -2.03 -11.78 18.53
CA ASP A 255 -2.73 -10.52 18.81
C ASP A 255 -2.42 -9.45 17.75
N VAL A 256 -1.17 -9.37 17.29
CA VAL A 256 -0.76 -8.43 16.22
C VAL A 256 -1.40 -8.79 14.88
N VAL A 257 -1.36 -10.07 14.49
CA VAL A 257 -1.96 -10.53 13.22
C VAL A 257 -3.48 -10.39 13.26
N GLU A 258 -4.12 -10.64 14.40
CA GLU A 258 -5.55 -10.46 14.61
C GLU A 258 -5.96 -8.99 14.56
N GLY A 259 -5.16 -8.09 15.15
CA GLY A 259 -5.32 -6.64 15.01
C GLY A 259 -5.24 -6.18 13.55
N ASN A 260 -4.25 -6.68 12.80
CA ASN A 260 -4.10 -6.40 11.37
C ASN A 260 -5.27 -6.94 10.54
N ALA A 261 -5.76 -8.14 10.85
CA ALA A 261 -6.96 -8.70 10.21
C ALA A 261 -8.21 -7.87 10.52
N GLY A 262 -8.33 -7.34 11.73
CA GLY A 262 -9.38 -6.42 12.15
C GLY A 262 -9.38 -5.11 11.37
N MET A 263 -8.20 -4.49 11.19
CA MET A 263 -8.04 -3.30 10.37
C MET A 263 -8.41 -3.56 8.90
N ALA A 264 -7.91 -4.65 8.31
CA ALA A 264 -8.23 -5.04 6.95
C ALA A 264 -9.74 -5.27 6.74
N ARG A 265 -10.44 -5.87 7.74
CA ARG A 265 -11.92 -6.01 7.70
C ARG A 265 -12.64 -4.67 7.69
N ASN A 266 -12.16 -3.69 8.46
CA ASN A 266 -12.78 -2.37 8.53
C ASN A 266 -12.55 -1.57 7.25
N GLU A 267 -11.34 -1.59 6.70
CA GLU A 267 -11.03 -0.96 5.41
C GLU A 267 -11.90 -1.53 4.28
N LEU A 268 -12.09 -2.85 4.26
CA LEU A 268 -12.94 -3.52 3.27
C LEU A 268 -14.42 -3.14 3.41
N LYS A 269 -14.91 -2.91 4.63
CA LYS A 269 -16.26 -2.37 4.86
C LYS A 269 -16.40 -0.94 4.32
N VAL A 270 -15.42 -0.08 4.54
CA VAL A 270 -15.41 1.30 4.02
C VAL A 270 -15.42 1.29 2.49
N GLN A 271 -14.54 0.50 1.87
CA GLN A 271 -14.47 0.35 0.41
C GLN A 271 -15.78 -0.18 -0.19
N LYS A 272 -16.46 -1.12 0.49
CA LYS A 272 -17.79 -1.61 0.08
C LYS A 272 -18.84 -0.51 0.09
N LEU A 273 -18.90 0.29 1.14
CA LEU A 273 -19.85 1.40 1.25
C LEU A 273 -19.60 2.45 0.16
N GLU A 274 -18.33 2.76 -0.12
CA GLU A 274 -17.95 3.70 -1.18
C GLU A 274 -18.32 3.18 -2.58
N LEU A 275 -18.13 1.88 -2.82
CA LEU A 275 -18.55 1.23 -4.06
C LEU A 275 -20.07 1.25 -4.23
N GLU A 276 -20.85 0.97 -3.19
CA GLU A 276 -22.31 1.07 -3.26
C GLU A 276 -22.78 2.50 -3.52
N LYS A 277 -22.14 3.48 -2.88
CA LYS A 277 -22.41 4.89 -3.14
C LYS A 277 -22.14 5.24 -4.61
N MET A 278 -21.01 4.84 -5.17
CA MET A 278 -20.70 5.09 -6.59
C MET A 278 -21.62 4.33 -7.55
N LYS A 279 -22.04 3.11 -7.22
CA LYS A 279 -23.05 2.38 -8.01
C LYS A 279 -24.41 3.08 -7.97
N SER A 280 -24.80 3.63 -6.83
CA SER A 280 -26.04 4.41 -6.71
C SER A 280 -25.97 5.71 -7.52
N GLU A 281 -24.83 6.39 -7.51
CA GLU A 281 -24.58 7.60 -8.30
C GLU A 281 -24.65 7.31 -9.81
N LEU A 282 -24.01 6.21 -10.26
CA LEU A 282 -24.11 5.74 -11.63
C LEU A 282 -25.56 5.41 -12.03
N ALA A 283 -26.34 4.77 -11.16
CA ALA A 283 -27.74 4.46 -11.42
C ALA A 283 -28.61 5.73 -11.54
N THR A 284 -28.33 6.77 -10.74
CA THR A 284 -29.01 8.06 -10.85
C THR A 284 -28.64 8.80 -12.14
N LEU A 285 -27.37 8.78 -12.53
CA LEU A 285 -26.89 9.37 -13.78
C LEU A 285 -27.43 8.65 -15.03
N GLN A 286 -27.68 7.34 -14.93
CA GLN A 286 -28.30 6.56 -16.00
C GLN A 286 -29.82 6.76 -16.12
N ARG A 287 -30.52 7.05 -15.02
CA ARG A 287 -31.98 7.34 -15.01
C ARG A 287 -32.32 8.77 -15.40
N GLY A 288 -31.37 9.70 -15.33
CA GLY A 288 -31.53 11.09 -15.77
C GLY A 288 -31.35 11.31 -17.28
N LYS A 289 -31.25 10.23 -18.06
CA LYS A 289 -31.24 10.24 -19.54
C LYS A 289 -32.59 9.82 -20.10
#